data_AF-A0A0B4BVY2-F1
#
_entry.id   AF-A0A0B4BVY2-F1
#
_cell.length_a   1.000
_cell.length_b   1.000
_cell.length_c   1.000
_cell.angle_alpha   90.00
_cell.angle_beta   90.00
_cell.angle_gamma   90.00
#
_symmetry.space_group_name_H-M   'P 1'
#
loop_
_entity.id
_entity.type
_entity.pdbx_description
1 polymer ?
#
loop_
_entity_poly.entity_id
_entity_poly.type
_entity_poly.pdbx_seq_one_letter_code
_entity_poly.pdbx_strand_id
1 'polypeptide(L)'
;MCPAKLEKPDRLGKAVRILASVAGLSDNGLFEVDKFFMILIHASADCFGPAIEFVIQAVSEAKANGDTVVYPDHFADVFEDRIDCAEDQNPFLVTEWHLIDTKKMMTRARKEQGAPNRLTG
;
A
#
# COMPACT_ATOMS: atom_id res chain seq x y z
N MET A 1 16.55 28.63 -21.80
CA MET A 1 16.59 28.58 -20.34
C MET A 1 15.57 27.55 -19.90
N CYS A 2 16.01 26.34 -19.53
CA CYS A 2 15.09 25.30 -19.06
C CYS A 2 14.75 25.59 -17.60
N PRO A 3 13.47 25.63 -17.19
CA PRO A 3 13.16 25.72 -15.77
C PRO A 3 13.65 24.42 -15.11
N ALA A 4 14.47 24.58 -14.07
CA ALA A 4 14.94 23.48 -13.25
C ALA A 4 13.72 22.66 -12.80
N LYS A 5 13.70 21.36 -13.11
CA LYS A 5 12.79 20.42 -12.45
C LYS A 5 13.07 20.53 -10.95
N LEU A 6 12.12 21.08 -10.19
CA LEU A 6 12.11 20.86 -8.75
C LEU A 6 11.92 19.37 -8.54
N GLU A 7 13.01 18.62 -8.43
CA GLU A 7 12.99 17.24 -7.93
C GLU A 7 12.46 17.32 -6.49
N LYS A 8 11.18 17.01 -6.31
CA LYS A 8 10.63 16.83 -4.97
C LYS A 8 11.39 15.67 -4.32
N PRO A 9 11.78 15.77 -3.05
CA PRO A 9 12.42 14.66 -2.37
C PRO A 9 11.45 13.48 -2.29
N ASP A 10 11.73 12.43 -3.05
CA ASP A 10 11.01 11.14 -3.02
C ASP A 10 11.32 10.39 -1.72
N ARG A 11 10.66 10.81 -0.63
CA ARG A 11 10.83 10.19 0.69
C ARG A 11 10.13 8.83 0.77
N LEU A 12 9.00 8.69 0.09
CA LEU A 12 8.23 7.45 0.09
C LEU A 12 9.01 6.35 -0.65
N GLY A 13 9.42 6.57 -1.90
CA GLY A 13 10.16 5.57 -2.65
C GLY A 13 11.50 5.20 -2.01
N LYS A 14 12.17 6.14 -1.35
CA LYS A 14 13.35 5.82 -0.51
C LYS A 14 12.99 4.89 0.65
N ALA A 15 11.94 5.21 1.41
CA ALA A 15 11.52 4.39 2.54
C ALA A 15 11.10 2.98 2.11
N VAL A 16 10.32 2.86 1.02
CA VAL A 16 9.88 1.58 0.49
C VAL A 16 11.06 0.69 0.08
N ARG A 17 12.03 1.24 -0.64
CA ARG A 17 13.24 0.51 -1.03
C ARG A 17 14.08 0.07 0.17
N ILE A 18 14.22 0.91 1.19
CA ILE A 18 14.92 0.55 2.44
C ILE A 18 14.21 -0.63 3.13
N LEU A 19 12.88 -0.60 3.22
CA LEU A 19 12.12 -1.65 3.91
C LEU A 19 12.25 -3.01 3.21
N ALA A 20 12.09 -3.07 1.88
CA ALA A 20 12.28 -4.30 1.13
C ALA A 20 13.74 -4.81 1.21
N SER A 21 14.71 -3.89 1.09
CA SER A 21 16.14 -4.22 1.21
C SER A 21 16.49 -4.80 2.58
N VAL A 22 16.01 -4.20 3.68
CA VAL A 22 16.20 -4.72 5.04
C VAL A 22 15.54 -6.09 5.23
N ALA A 23 14.41 -6.33 4.57
CA ALA A 23 13.75 -7.63 4.60
C ALA A 23 14.47 -8.71 3.79
N GLY A 24 15.41 -8.32 2.92
CA GLY A 24 16.14 -9.21 2.01
C GLY A 24 15.36 -9.58 0.75
N LEU A 25 14.38 -8.75 0.35
CA LEU A 25 13.52 -9.00 -0.81
C LEU A 25 13.92 -8.10 -1.99
N SER A 26 13.86 -8.67 -3.19
CA SER A 26 13.85 -7.90 -4.45
C SER A 26 12.45 -7.32 -4.69
N ASP A 27 12.34 -6.28 -5.52
CA ASP A 27 11.06 -5.78 -6.03
C ASP A 27 10.90 -5.98 -7.54
N ASN A 28 11.92 -6.55 -8.21
CA ASN A 28 11.94 -6.78 -9.67
C ASN A 28 11.53 -5.54 -10.50
N GLY A 29 11.83 -4.34 -10.01
CA GLY A 29 11.52 -3.08 -10.68
C GLY A 29 10.12 -2.53 -10.38
N LEU A 30 9.34 -3.17 -9.51
CA LEU A 30 8.04 -2.66 -9.04
C LEU A 30 8.18 -1.24 -8.47
N PHE A 31 9.25 -0.97 -7.70
CA PHE A 31 9.50 0.33 -7.09
C PHE A 31 10.17 1.35 -8.03
N GLU A 32 10.30 1.02 -9.31
CA GLU A 32 10.66 1.97 -10.37
C GLU A 32 9.43 2.39 -11.19
N VAL A 33 8.25 1.83 -10.89
CA VAL A 33 7.00 2.14 -11.59
C VAL A 33 6.26 3.28 -10.87
N ASP A 34 6.21 4.47 -11.50
CA ASP A 34 5.46 5.62 -10.96
C ASP A 34 3.99 5.27 -10.64
N LYS A 35 3.35 4.46 -11.50
CA LYS A 35 1.97 4.01 -11.31
C LYS A 35 1.78 3.24 -10.00
N PHE A 36 2.77 2.45 -9.57
CA PHE A 36 2.70 1.73 -8.30
C PHE A 36 2.64 2.71 -7.12
N PHE A 37 3.48 3.75 -7.09
CA PHE A 37 3.42 4.76 -6.03
C PHE A 37 2.14 5.57 -6.06
N MET A 38 1.60 5.86 -7.25
CA MET A 38 0.29 6.52 -7.37
C MET A 38 -0.82 5.69 -6.73
N ILE A 39 -0.83 4.37 -6.99
CA ILE A 39 -1.78 3.44 -6.38
C ILE A 39 -1.56 3.34 -4.86
N LEU A 40 -0.30 3.21 -4.41
CA LEU A 40 0.02 3.11 -2.97
C LEU A 40 -0.41 4.37 -2.19
N ILE A 41 -0.19 5.56 -2.75
CA ILE A 41 -0.62 6.84 -2.15
C ILE A 41 -2.15 6.91 -2.12
N HIS A 42 -2.81 6.48 -3.19
CA HIS A 42 -4.27 6.46 -3.25
C HIS A 42 -4.85 5.47 -2.22
N ALA A 43 -4.36 4.23 -2.19
CA ALA A 43 -4.72 3.19 -1.23
C ALA A 43 -4.52 3.63 0.22
N SER A 44 -3.48 4.44 0.49
CA SER A 44 -3.18 4.98 1.81
C SER A 44 -3.99 6.20 2.21
N ALA A 45 -5.03 6.55 1.46
CA ALA A 45 -5.85 7.76 1.67
C ALA A 45 -4.98 9.04 1.70
N ASP A 46 -4.00 9.12 0.80
CA ASP A 46 -3.01 10.20 0.67
C ASP A 46 -2.13 10.42 1.92
N CYS A 47 -2.08 9.44 2.84
CA CYS A 47 -1.37 9.59 4.11
C CYS A 47 -0.06 8.78 4.11
N PHE A 48 1.05 9.43 4.47
CA PHE A 48 2.37 8.82 4.49
C PHE A 48 2.48 7.63 5.46
N GLY A 49 1.94 7.76 6.68
CA GLY A 49 1.98 6.70 7.69
C GLY A 49 1.34 5.40 7.21
N PRO A 50 0.06 5.41 6.80
CA PRO A 50 -0.59 4.23 6.23
C PRO A 50 0.11 3.66 4.99
N ALA A 51 0.73 4.49 4.14
CA ALA A 51 1.51 3.99 3.01
C ALA A 51 2.71 3.14 3.47
N ILE A 52 3.43 3.60 4.51
CA ILE A 52 4.52 2.83 5.11
C ILE A 52 4.01 1.55 5.79
N GLU A 53 2.86 1.61 6.47
CA GLU A 53 2.24 0.43 7.08
C GLU A 53 1.90 -0.64 6.03
N PHE A 54 1.31 -0.25 4.89
CA PHE A 54 1.03 -1.16 3.78
C PHE A 54 2.30 -1.82 3.25
N VAL A 55 3.38 -1.06 3.10
CA VAL A 55 4.67 -1.59 2.63
C VAL A 55 5.26 -2.57 3.63
N ILE A 56 5.26 -2.24 4.92
CA ILE A 56 5.75 -3.14 5.97
C ILE A 56 4.96 -4.44 5.97
N GLN A 57 3.63 -4.36 5.88
CA GLN A 57 2.76 -5.54 5.85
C GLN A 57 2.99 -6.37 4.60
N ALA A 58 3.01 -5.78 3.39
CA ALA A 58 3.22 -6.50 2.14
C ALA A 58 4.61 -7.18 2.06
N VAL A 59 5.65 -6.49 2.56
CA VAL A 59 6.99 -7.06 2.69
C VAL A 59 7.02 -8.21 3.72
N SER A 60 6.25 -8.09 4.80
CA SER A 60 6.16 -9.14 5.82
C SER A 60 5.40 -10.36 5.30
N GLU A 61 4.34 -10.13 4.53
CA GLU A 61 3.54 -11.17 3.88
C GLU A 61 4.38 -11.98 2.89
N ALA A 62 5.06 -11.31 1.96
CA ALA A 62 6.00 -11.94 1.04
C ALA A 62 7.02 -12.81 1.79
N LYS A 63 7.58 -12.29 2.89
CA LYS A 63 8.56 -13.02 3.69
C LYS A 63 7.95 -14.20 4.44
N ALA A 64 6.73 -14.07 4.96
CA ALA A 64 6.00 -15.14 5.63
C ALA A 64 5.67 -16.29 4.66
N ASN A 65 5.39 -15.95 3.41
CA ASN A 65 5.13 -16.91 2.32
C ASN A 65 6.42 -17.54 1.76
N GLY A 66 7.58 -17.10 2.21
CA GLY A 66 8.88 -17.61 1.77
C GLY A 66 9.33 -17.06 0.41
N ASP A 67 8.69 -15.99 -0.06
CA ASP A 67 9.06 -15.34 -1.30
C ASP A 67 10.38 -14.60 -1.19
N THR A 68 11.04 -14.43 -2.34
CA THR A 68 12.27 -13.65 -2.48
C THR A 68 12.04 -12.31 -3.19
N VAL A 69 10.82 -12.07 -3.66
CA VAL A 69 10.41 -10.91 -4.43
C VAL A 69 9.09 -10.37 -3.88
N VAL A 70 8.97 -9.05 -3.73
CA VAL A 70 7.70 -8.39 -3.43
C VAL A 70 6.94 -8.12 -4.73
N TYR A 71 5.75 -8.70 -4.87
CA TYR A 71 4.84 -8.47 -5.99
C TYR A 71 3.67 -7.54 -5.61
N PRO A 72 2.98 -6.95 -6.60
CA PRO A 72 1.74 -6.19 -6.38
C PRO A 72 0.68 -6.95 -5.57
N ASP A 73 0.60 -8.27 -5.75
CA ASP A 73 -0.42 -9.11 -5.10
C ASP A 73 -0.31 -9.08 -3.57
N HIS A 74 0.91 -9.00 -3.01
CA HIS A 74 1.08 -8.82 -1.56
C HIS A 74 0.49 -7.50 -1.04
N PHE A 75 0.46 -6.45 -1.88
CA PHE A 75 -0.21 -5.20 -1.52
C PHE A 75 -1.72 -5.31 -1.66
N ALA A 76 -2.20 -6.08 -2.65
CA ALA A 76 -3.61 -6.36 -2.82
C ALA A 76 -4.16 -7.13 -1.61
N ASP A 77 -3.50 -8.22 -1.21
CA ASP A 77 -3.91 -9.08 -0.08
C ASP A 77 -3.98 -8.27 1.21
N VAL A 78 -2.93 -7.51 1.52
CA VAL A 78 -2.89 -6.64 2.71
C VAL A 78 -3.97 -5.57 2.67
N PHE A 79 -4.28 -5.02 1.49
CA PHE A 79 -5.37 -4.06 1.36
C PHE A 79 -6.73 -4.69 1.60
N GLU A 80 -6.98 -5.87 1.04
CA GLU A 80 -8.20 -6.64 1.28
C GLU A 80 -8.37 -6.98 2.76
N ASP A 81 -7.35 -7.53 3.41
CA ASP A 81 -7.37 -7.86 4.84
C ASP A 81 -7.66 -6.65 5.73
N ARG A 82 -7.09 -5.49 5.39
CA ARG A 82 -7.26 -4.28 6.18
C ARG A 82 -8.63 -3.64 5.99
N ILE A 83 -9.19 -3.75 4.79
CA ILE A 83 -10.35 -2.95 4.36
C ILE A 83 -11.64 -3.78 4.26
N ASP A 84 -11.53 -5.10 4.18
CA ASP A 84 -12.63 -6.03 3.97
C ASP A 84 -13.45 -5.62 2.72
N CYS A 85 -12.78 -5.66 1.57
CA CYS A 85 -13.33 -5.25 0.28
C CYS A 85 -13.21 -6.33 -0.78
N ALA A 86 -14.17 -6.38 -1.71
CA ALA A 86 -14.10 -7.25 -2.88
C ALA A 86 -12.96 -6.83 -3.83
N GLU A 87 -12.51 -7.76 -4.68
CA GLU A 87 -11.44 -7.55 -5.66
C GLU A 87 -11.67 -6.32 -6.57
N ASP A 88 -12.91 -6.07 -6.98
CA ASP A 88 -13.28 -4.94 -7.84
C ASP A 88 -13.23 -3.58 -7.13
N GLN A 89 -13.02 -3.58 -5.81
CA GLN A 89 -12.78 -2.41 -4.97
C GLN A 89 -11.33 -2.34 -4.47
N ASN A 90 -10.45 -3.25 -4.92
CA ASN A 90 -9.04 -3.24 -4.54
C ASN A 90 -8.22 -2.44 -5.55
N PRO A 91 -7.61 -1.29 -5.17
CA PRO A 91 -6.91 -0.42 -6.09
C PRO A 91 -5.63 -1.04 -6.68
N PHE A 92 -5.11 -2.14 -6.10
CA PHE A 92 -3.97 -2.86 -6.66
C PHE A 92 -4.35 -3.85 -7.76
N LEU A 93 -5.63 -4.24 -7.87
CA LEU A 93 -6.12 -5.25 -8.82
C LEU A 93 -6.81 -4.67 -10.05
N VAL A 94 -7.38 -3.46 -9.95
CA VAL A 94 -8.21 -2.90 -11.02
C VAL A 94 -7.51 -1.81 -11.84
N THR A 95 -7.87 -1.70 -13.12
CA THR A 95 -7.34 -0.65 -14.01
C THR A 95 -7.84 0.74 -13.62
N GLU A 96 -9.11 0.85 -13.24
CA GLU A 96 -9.78 2.09 -12.86
C GLU A 96 -9.61 2.43 -11.37
N TRP A 97 -8.45 2.11 -10.79
CA TRP A 97 -8.15 2.22 -9.36
C TRP A 97 -8.45 3.62 -8.78
N HIS A 98 -8.31 4.66 -9.60
CA HIS A 98 -8.51 6.06 -9.23
C HIS A 98 -9.99 6.41 -9.00
N LEU A 99 -10.94 5.57 -9.41
CA LEU A 99 -12.37 5.75 -9.15
C LEU A 99 -12.80 5.22 -7.77
N ILE A 100 -11.97 4.40 -7.13
CA ILE A 100 -12.25 3.83 -5.80
C ILE A 100 -12.06 4.92 -4.74
N ASP A 101 -13.06 5.14 -3.88
CA ASP A 101 -12.96 6.08 -2.76
C ASP A 101 -12.27 5.45 -1.54
N THR A 102 -10.94 5.34 -1.63
CA THR A 102 -10.08 4.75 -0.60
C THR A 102 -10.11 5.52 0.72
N LYS A 103 -10.40 6.84 0.70
CA LYS A 103 -10.56 7.65 1.91
C LYS A 103 -11.78 7.21 2.71
N LYS A 104 -12.91 7.01 2.03
CA LYS A 104 -14.13 6.50 2.64
C LYS A 104 -13.95 5.08 3.17
N MET A 105 -13.29 4.21 2.40
CA MET A 105 -13.01 2.83 2.79
C MET A 105 -12.10 2.75 4.03
N MET A 106 -10.97 3.46 4.02
CA MET A 106 -10.06 3.55 5.18
C MET A 106 -10.75 4.11 6.42
N THR A 107 -11.61 5.13 6.25
CA THR A 107 -12.38 5.72 7.35
C THR A 107 -13.38 4.72 7.94
N ARG A 108 -14.06 3.92 7.09
CA ARG A 108 -14.95 2.84 7.51
C ARG A 108 -14.16 1.78 8.29
N ALA A 109 -13.10 1.23 7.70
CA ALA A 109 -12.29 0.19 8.31
C ALA A 109 -11.75 0.60 9.70
N ARG A 110 -11.27 1.83 9.84
CA ARG A 110 -10.81 2.36 11.14
C ARG A 110 -11.91 2.44 12.20
N LYS A 111 -13.14 2.79 11.81
CA LYS A 111 -14.29 2.83 12.72
C LYS A 111 -14.68 1.43 13.19
N GLU A 112 -14.59 0.44 12.31
CA GLU A 112 -14.88 -0.97 12.60
C GLU A 112 -13.82 -1.56 13.54
N GLN A 113 -12.53 -1.31 13.29
CA GLN A 113 -11.42 -1.73 14.17
C GLN A 113 -11.44 -1.06 15.55
N GLY A 114 -11.97 0.16 15.65
CA GLY A 114 -12.10 0.91 16.90
C GLY A 114 -13.41 0.64 17.66
N ALA A 115 -14.35 -0.11 17.10
CA ALA A 115 -15.57 -0.48 17.79
C ALA A 115 -15.25 -1.55 18.85
N PRO A 116 -15.46 -1.30 20.15
CA PRO A 116 -15.30 -2.34 21.15
C PRO A 116 -16.23 -3.50 20.81
N ASN A 117 -15.69 -4.73 20.89
CA ASN A 117 -16.42 -5.98 20.67
C ASN A 117 -17.64 -6.05 21.59
N ARG A 118 -18.78 -5.50 21.15
CA ARG A 118 -20.06 -5.52 21.88
C ARG A 118 -20.76 -6.85 21.64
N LEU A 119 -20.07 -7.94 21.99
CA LEU A 119 -20.63 -9.28 22.08
C LEU A 119 -19.91 -10.05 23.21
N THR A 120 -20.11 -9.63 24.46
CA THR A 120 -20.13 -10.50 25.65
C THR A 120 -20.80 -9.75 26.81
N GLY A 121 -21.98 -10.20 27.25
CA GLY A 121 -22.67 -9.75 28.46
C GLY A 121 -24.07 -9.24 28.19
#